data_AF-A0A2K5PQV4-F1
#
_entry.id   AF-A0A2K5PQV4-F1
#
_cell.length_a   1.000
_cell.length_b   1.000
_cell.length_c   1.000
_cell.angle_alpha   90.00
_cell.angle_beta   90.00
_cell.angle_gamma   90.00
#
_symmetry.space_group_name_H-M   'P 1'
#
loop_
_entity.id
_entity.type
_entity.pdbx_description
1 polymer ?
#
loop_
_entity_poly.entity_id
_entity_poly.type
_entity_poly.pdbx_seq_one_letter_code
_entity_poly.pdbx_strand_id
1 'polypeptide(L)' 'MVTRSVLLGLVVLVLLSYVPPGRSGPNAYIRRAFATCWRLHGICKQKCLKPEEYHILCDTTFLCCVKPKQMPILTGK' A
#
# COMPACT_ATOMS: atom_id res chain seq x y z
N MET A 1 -39.05 22.36 3.92
CA MET A 1 -37.70 22.94 3.68
C MET A 1 -36.57 22.14 4.33
N VAL A 2 -36.76 21.57 5.53
CA VAL A 2 -35.72 20.80 6.28
C VAL A 2 -35.14 19.60 5.51
N THR A 3 -35.96 18.86 4.76
CA THR A 3 -35.54 17.64 4.04
C THR A 3 -34.52 17.91 2.93
N ARG A 4 -34.65 19.03 2.20
CA ARG A 4 -33.69 19.44 1.16
C ARG A 4 -32.33 19.81 1.75
N SER A 5 -32.31 20.50 2.88
CA SER A 5 -31.07 20.88 3.56
C SER A 5 -30.32 19.67 4.13
N VAL A 6 -31.05 18.68 4.66
CA VAL A 6 -30.45 17.42 5.14
C VAL A 6 -29.87 16.59 3.99
N LEU A 7 -30.58 16.49 2.86
CA LEU A 7 -30.10 15.84 1.64
C LEU A 7 -28.83 16.51 1.11
N LEU A 8 -28.77 17.84 1.08
CA LEU A 8 -27.58 18.59 0.68
C LEU A 8 -26.41 18.33 1.63
N GLY A 9 -26.65 18.32 2.94
CA GLY A 9 -25.62 17.99 3.94
C GLY A 9 -25.04 16.58 3.74
N LEU A 10 -25.90 15.59 3.49
CA LEU A 10 -25.49 14.22 3.19
C LEU A 10 -24.65 14.13 1.91
N VAL A 11 -25.05 14.83 0.84
CA VAL A 11 -24.29 14.86 -0.42
C VAL A 11 -22.90 15.46 -0.20
N VAL A 12 -22.79 16.54 0.57
CA VAL A 12 -21.49 17.17 0.88
C VAL A 12 -20.59 16.22 1.68
N LEU A 13 -21.13 15.52 2.69
CA LEU A 13 -20.39 14.51 3.47
C LEU A 13 -19.90 13.33 2.61
N VAL A 14 -20.72 12.87 1.67
CA VAL A 14 -20.34 11.81 0.72
C VAL A 14 -19.22 12.29 -0.20
N LEU A 15 -19.30 13.52 -0.71
CA LEU A 15 -18.24 14.08 -1.55
C LEU A 15 -16.93 14.25 -0.78
N LEU A 16 -16.97 14.71 0.47
CA LEU A 16 -15.77 14.88 1.31
C LEU A 16 -15.11 13.55 1.69
N SER A 17 -15.88 12.48 1.86
CA SER A 17 -15.33 11.13 2.10
C SER A 17 -14.85 10.46 0.82
N TYR A 18 -15.39 10.82 -0.34
CA TYR A 18 -14.93 10.33 -1.64
C TYR A 18 -13.64 11.00 -2.11
N VAL A 19 -13.30 12.20 -1.63
CA VAL A 19 -11.99 12.81 -1.91
C VAL A 19 -10.93 11.98 -1.19
N PRO A 20 -10.13 11.14 -1.89
CA PRO A 20 -9.04 10.43 -1.25
C PRO A 20 -8.10 11.48 -0.63
N PRO A 21 -7.52 11.22 0.56
CA PRO A 21 -6.63 12.15 1.23
C PRO A 21 -5.60 12.66 0.22
N GLY A 22 -5.69 13.94 -0.10
CA GLY A 22 -5.14 14.48 -1.34
C GLY A 22 -3.64 14.24 -1.42
N ARG A 23 -3.15 13.70 -2.55
CA ARG A 23 -1.76 13.48 -3.06
C ARG A 23 -0.66 13.03 -2.09
N SER A 24 -0.68 13.44 -0.84
CA SER A 24 -0.02 12.81 0.29
C SER A 24 -0.68 11.45 0.52
N GLY A 25 -0.16 10.42 -0.15
CA GLY A 25 -0.46 9.04 0.20
C GLY A 25 -0.25 8.78 1.70
N PRO A 26 -0.58 7.57 2.19
CA PRO A 26 -0.48 7.25 3.61
C PRO A 26 0.83 7.74 4.21
N ASN A 27 0.76 8.42 5.37
CA ASN A 27 1.92 9.00 6.05
C ASN A 27 3.08 8.00 6.05
N ALA A 28 4.32 8.46 5.84
CA ALA A 28 5.52 7.62 5.84
C ALA A 28 5.58 6.67 7.05
N TYR A 29 5.03 7.10 8.20
CA TYR A 29 4.87 6.28 9.40
C TYR A 29 3.89 5.11 9.23
N ILE A 30 2.72 5.36 8.64
CA ILE A 30 1.69 4.35 8.35
C ILE A 30 2.18 3.41 7.25
N ARG A 31 2.85 3.94 6.23
CA ARG A 31 3.50 3.13 5.18
C ARG A 31 4.55 2.18 5.74
N ARG A 32 5.35 2.60 6.72
CA ARG A 32 6.29 1.72 7.43
C ARG A 32 5.57 0.61 8.18
N ALA A 33 4.46 0.93 8.85
CA ALA A 33 3.69 -0.06 9.61
C ALA A 33 3.05 -1.13 8.71
N PHE A 34 2.65 -0.77 7.49
CA PHE A 34 2.06 -1.68 6.50
C PHE A 34 3.01 -1.99 5.32
N ALA A 35 4.33 -1.98 5.56
CA ALA A 35 5.37 -2.21 4.54
C ALA A 35 5.51 -3.70 4.15
N THR A 36 4.42 -4.45 4.17
CA THR A 36 4.37 -5.86 3.80
C THR A 36 3.96 -6.00 2.35
N CYS A 37 4.71 -6.77 1.58
CA CYS A 37 4.41 -7.11 0.19
C CYS A 37 4.25 -8.63 0.07
N TRP A 38 3.93 -9.12 -1.14
CA TRP A 38 3.82 -10.55 -1.44
C TRP A 38 2.94 -11.34 -0.44
N ARG A 39 1.65 -10.98 -0.31
CA ARG A 39 0.70 -11.62 0.64
C ARG A 39 1.25 -11.74 2.08
N LEU A 40 1.90 -10.68 2.59
CA LEU A 40 2.53 -10.64 3.93
C LEU A 40 3.79 -11.49 4.10
N HIS A 41 4.28 -12.14 3.04
CA HIS A 41 5.53 -12.92 3.05
C HIS A 41 6.75 -12.07 2.67
N GLY A 42 6.55 -10.89 2.11
CA GLY A 42 7.61 -9.96 1.73
C GLY A 42 7.61 -8.69 2.57
N ILE A 43 8.76 -8.02 2.61
CA ILE A 43 8.92 -6.73 3.28
C ILE A 43 9.49 -5.72 2.28
N CYS A 44 8.91 -4.53 2.24
CA CYS A 44 9.42 -3.42 1.44
C CYS A 44 10.63 -2.78 2.13
N LYS A 45 11.81 -2.84 1.49
CA LYS A 45 13.09 -2.28 1.98
C LYS A 45 13.77 -1.52 0.85
N GLN A 46 14.69 -0.60 1.16
CA GLN A 46 15.45 0.09 0.11
C GLN A 46 16.40 -0.84 -0.66
N LYS A 47 16.93 -1.86 0.01
CA LYS A 47 17.79 -2.89 -0.57
C LYS A 47 17.46 -4.24 0.04
N CYS A 48 17.41 -5.28 -0.77
CA CYS A 48 17.30 -6.65 -0.30
C CYS A 48 18.68 -7.16 0.15
N LEU A 49 18.73 -7.84 1.28
CA LEU A 49 19.94 -8.53 1.75
C LEU A 49 19.77 -10.02 1.53
N LYS A 50 20.85 -10.71 1.12
CA LYS A 50 20.86 -12.17 1.04
C LYS A 50 20.56 -12.75 2.44
N PRO A 51 19.67 -13.75 2.59
CA PRO A 51 19.13 -14.64 1.55
C PRO A 51 17.80 -14.20 0.92
N GLU A 52 17.34 -12.95 1.09
CA GLU A 52 16.12 -12.45 0.47
C GLU A 52 16.35 -12.15 -1.02
N GLU A 53 15.36 -12.47 -1.84
CA GLU A 53 15.35 -12.16 -3.27
C GLU A 53 14.42 -10.98 -3.57
N TYR A 54 14.82 -10.23 -4.59
CA TYR A 54 14.01 -9.14 -5.13
C TYR A 54 12.85 -9.73 -5.93
N HIS A 55 11.64 -9.23 -5.67
CA HIS A 55 10.46 -9.64 -6.43
C HIS A 55 9.85 -8.52 -7.27
N ILE A 56 9.57 -7.37 -6.67
CA ILE A 56 8.81 -6.25 -7.26
C ILE A 56 9.17 -4.94 -6.56
N LEU A 57 8.98 -3.79 -7.20
CA LEU A 57 9.05 -2.47 -6.56
C LEU A 57 7.78 -2.17 -5.76
N CYS A 58 7.92 -1.86 -4.46
CA CYS A 58 6.82 -1.37 -3.64
C CYS A 58 6.53 0.12 -3.87
N ASP A 59 7.55 0.89 -4.24
CA ASP A 59 7.47 2.33 -4.55
C ASP A 59 8.68 2.73 -5.41
N THR A 60 8.83 4.02 -5.69
CA THR A 60 9.94 4.63 -6.43
C THR A 60 11.33 4.25 -5.89
N THR A 61 11.49 4.07 -4.58
CA THR A 61 12.79 3.77 -3.94
C THR A 61 12.79 2.49 -3.10
N PHE A 62 11.67 1.78 -2.99
CA PHE A 62 11.53 0.62 -2.12
C PHE A 62 11.27 -0.65 -2.93
N LEU A 63 12.02 -1.69 -2.61
CA LEU A 63 12.00 -3.02 -3.20
C LEU A 63 11.27 -3.98 -2.26
N CYS A 64 10.41 -4.83 -2.82
CA CYS A 64 9.83 -5.98 -2.13
C CYS A 64 10.85 -7.11 -2.06
N CYS A 65 11.30 -7.39 -0.84
CA CYS A 65 12.26 -8.44 -0.55
C CYS A 65 11.51 -9.63 0.08
N VAL A 66 11.64 -10.81 -0.52
CA VAL A 66 10.93 -12.02 -0.10
C VAL A 66 11.96 -13.11 0.18
N LYS A 67 11.72 -13.95 1.19
CA LYS A 67 12.58 -15.12 1.43
C LYS A 67 12.28 -16.20 0.38
N PRO A 68 13.29 -16.83 -0.23
CA PRO A 68 13.11 -17.83 -1.30
C PRO A 68 12.28 -19.03 -0.85
N LYS A 69 12.28 -19.38 0.44
CA LYS A 69 11.43 -20.44 1.01
C LYS A 69 9.91 -20.19 0.87
N GLN A 70 9.50 -18.93 0.70
CA GLN A 70 8.10 -18.53 0.57
C GLN A 70 7.74 -18.19 -0.89
N MET A 71 8.71 -18.23 -1.78
CA MET A 71 8.48 -18.15 -3.21
C MET A 71 8.30 -19.58 -3.76
N PRO A 72 7.37 -19.77 -4.70
CA PRO A 72 7.41 -20.99 -5.50
C PRO A 72 8.78 -21.06 -6.18
N ILE A 73 9.36 -22.25 -6.28
CA ILE A 73 10.63 -22.47 -6.98
C ILE A 73 10.43 -21.94 -8.41
N LEU A 74 10.97 -20.75 -8.69
CA LEU A 74 10.94 -20.18 -10.03
C LEU A 74 11.84 -21.07 -10.88
N THR A 75 11.22 -21.98 -11.62
CA THR A 75 11.91 -22.79 -12.64
C THR A 75 12.27 -21.83 -13.78
N GLY A 76 13.41 -21.18 -13.64
CA GLY A 76 13.94 -20.21 -14.58
C GLY A 76 15.43 -20.07 -14.31
N LYS A 77 16.19 -20.90 -15.02
CA LYS A 77 17.66 -20.95 -15.01
C LYS A 77 18.30 -19.58 -15.24
#